data_AF-A0A2U1YNN4-F1
#
_entry.id   AF-A0A2U1YNN4-F1
#
_cell.length_a   1.000
_cell.length_b   1.000
_cell.length_c   1.000
_cell.angle_alpha   90.00
_cell.angle_beta   90.00
_cell.angle_gamma   90.00
#
_symmetry.space_group_name_H-M   'P 1'
#
loop_
_entity.id
_entity.type
_entity.pdbx_description
1 polymer ?
#
loop_
_entity_poly.entity_id
_entity_poly.type
_entity_poly.pdbx_seq_one_letter_code
_entity_poly.pdbx_strand_id
1 'polypeptide(L)'
;MPHKANAARRHHIPRTKRTVTNWSEYDAALCQHGSPTVWFSEEALEGWKAAARRMPGGQASYSDLAITTALMLRAVFRLALRQTEGLMGSVLHLLGLRLVPAPEEIIRRKTVRITP
;
A
#
# COMPACT_ATOMS: atom_id res chain seq x y z
N MET A 1 19.24 -14.95 -37.86
CA MET A 1 17.90 -14.58 -37.35
C MET A 1 16.83 -14.96 -38.38
N PRO A 2 15.88 -15.83 -38.05
CA PRO A 2 14.93 -16.45 -39.00
C PRO A 2 13.94 -15.46 -39.65
N HIS A 3 13.77 -14.27 -39.06
CA HIS A 3 12.81 -13.27 -39.52
C HIS A 3 13.35 -12.31 -40.61
N LYS A 4 14.65 -12.38 -40.95
CA LYS A 4 15.29 -11.50 -41.94
C LYS A 4 15.22 -12.01 -43.38
N ALA A 5 15.22 -13.33 -43.58
CA ALA A 5 15.27 -13.95 -44.91
C ALA A 5 14.05 -13.61 -45.80
N ASN A 6 12.90 -13.27 -45.18
CA ASN A 6 11.64 -13.02 -45.88
C ASN A 6 11.23 -11.55 -45.92
N ALA A 7 12.15 -10.61 -45.63
CA ALA A 7 11.82 -9.18 -45.53
C ALA A 7 11.13 -8.62 -46.78
N ALA A 8 11.62 -8.96 -47.97
CA ALA A 8 11.06 -8.51 -49.26
C ALA A 8 9.68 -9.08 -49.61
N ARG A 9 9.24 -10.17 -48.93
CA ARG A 9 7.97 -10.87 -49.21
C ARG A 9 6.97 -10.78 -48.06
N ARG A 10 7.29 -10.03 -46.99
CA ARG A 10 6.41 -9.88 -45.81
C ARG A 10 5.04 -9.32 -46.14
N HIS A 11 4.95 -8.47 -47.15
CA HIS A 11 3.70 -7.84 -47.59
C HIS A 11 2.70 -8.84 -48.18
N HIS A 12 3.19 -10.01 -48.60
CA HIS A 12 2.40 -11.08 -49.20
C HIS A 12 1.92 -12.13 -48.18
N ILE A 13 2.41 -12.05 -46.94
CA ILE A 13 2.00 -12.93 -45.85
C ILE A 13 0.78 -12.30 -45.18
N PRO A 14 -0.42 -12.92 -45.27
CA PRO A 14 -1.60 -12.39 -44.60
C PRO A 14 -1.34 -12.31 -43.09
N ARG A 15 -1.49 -11.11 -42.52
CA ARG A 15 -1.32 -10.91 -41.08
C ARG A 15 -2.47 -11.59 -40.36
N THR A 16 -2.19 -12.63 -39.57
CA THR A 16 -3.16 -13.17 -38.63
C THR A 16 -3.53 -12.08 -37.62
N LYS A 17 -4.75 -11.57 -37.71
CA LYS A 17 -5.32 -10.66 -36.71
C LYS A 17 -5.71 -11.51 -35.49
N ARG A 18 -4.91 -11.44 -34.43
CA ARG A 18 -5.25 -12.05 -33.14
C ARG A 18 -5.83 -10.95 -32.25
N THR A 19 -7.07 -11.12 -31.82
CA THR A 19 -7.73 -10.22 -30.88
C THR A 19 -7.58 -10.82 -29.49
N VAL A 20 -6.91 -10.12 -28.57
CA VAL A 20 -6.77 -10.57 -27.18
C VAL A 20 -8.14 -10.41 -26.52
N THR A 21 -8.85 -11.52 -26.33
CA THR A 21 -10.24 -11.53 -25.82
C THR A 21 -10.31 -11.56 -24.30
N ASN A 22 -9.22 -11.99 -23.64
CA ASN A 22 -9.14 -12.22 -22.19
C ASN A 22 -8.32 -11.15 -21.45
N TRP A 23 -8.13 -9.96 -22.03
CA TRP A 23 -7.27 -8.93 -21.42
C TRP A 23 -7.74 -8.54 -20.02
N SER A 24 -9.05 -8.44 -19.80
CA SER A 24 -9.62 -8.13 -18.48
C SER A 24 -9.35 -9.20 -17.43
N GLU A 25 -9.41 -10.48 -17.81
CA GLU A 25 -9.11 -11.60 -16.90
C GLU A 25 -7.63 -11.64 -16.55
N TYR A 26 -6.77 -11.41 -17.55
CA TYR A 26 -5.32 -11.33 -17.37
C TYR A 26 -4.93 -10.16 -16.45
N ASP A 27 -5.51 -8.99 -16.67
CA ASP A 27 -5.27 -7.78 -15.87
C ASP A 27 -5.78 -7.93 -14.42
N ALA A 28 -6.95 -8.55 -14.24
CA ALA A 28 -7.48 -8.86 -12.91
C ALA A 28 -6.58 -9.83 -12.14
N ALA A 29 -6.07 -10.87 -12.80
CA ALA A 29 -5.11 -11.81 -12.19
C ALA A 29 -3.79 -11.14 -11.83
N LEU A 30 -3.30 -10.22 -12.67
CA LEU A 30 -2.10 -9.43 -12.39
C LEU A 30 -2.30 -8.49 -11.20
N CYS A 31 -3.46 -7.84 -11.11
CA CYS A 31 -3.83 -7.00 -9.97
C CYS A 31 -3.93 -7.82 -8.67
N GLN A 32 -4.52 -9.03 -8.72
CA GLN A 32 -4.59 -9.92 -7.55
C GLN A 32 -3.20 -10.32 -7.07
N HIS A 33 -2.28 -10.61 -7.99
CA HIS A 33 -0.89 -10.92 -7.64
C HIS A 33 -0.16 -9.77 -6.93
N GLY A 34 -0.49 -8.53 -7.29
CA GLY A 34 0.09 -7.32 -6.68
C GLY A 34 -0.66 -6.84 -5.43
N SER A 35 -1.81 -7.42 -5.08
CA SER A 35 -2.64 -6.96 -3.97
C SER A 35 -2.17 -7.53 -2.63
N PRO A 36 -1.61 -6.70 -1.73
CA PRO A 36 -1.17 -7.20 -0.43
C PRO A 36 -2.37 -7.48 0.47
N THR A 37 -2.48 -8.72 0.97
CA THR A 37 -3.42 -9.05 2.04
C THR A 37 -2.75 -8.77 3.39
N VAL A 38 -3.33 -7.88 4.20
CA VAL A 38 -2.81 -7.52 5.53
C VAL A 38 -3.79 -7.97 6.60
N TRP A 39 -3.31 -8.76 7.55
CA TRP A 39 -4.09 -9.23 8.69
C TRP A 39 -3.80 -8.37 9.92
N PHE A 40 -4.85 -7.87 10.57
CA PHE A 40 -4.76 -7.16 11.84
C PHE A 40 -5.53 -7.95 12.89
N SER A 41 -4.96 -8.09 14.09
CA SER A 41 -5.67 -8.67 15.22
C SER A 41 -6.62 -7.63 15.83
N GLU A 42 -7.71 -8.06 16.43
CA GLU A 42 -8.69 -7.15 17.04
C GLU A 42 -8.04 -6.33 18.17
N GLU A 43 -7.15 -6.94 18.95
CA GLU A 43 -6.39 -6.28 20.03
C GLU A 43 -5.47 -5.19 19.46
N ALA A 44 -4.91 -5.42 18.28
CA ALA A 44 -4.08 -4.42 17.61
C ALA A 44 -4.92 -3.23 17.16
N LEU A 45 -6.13 -3.47 16.64
CA LEU A 45 -7.08 -2.43 16.22
C LEU A 45 -7.59 -1.62 17.40
N GLU A 46 -7.96 -2.27 18.51
CA GLU A 46 -8.32 -1.61 19.76
C GLU A 46 -7.16 -0.77 20.31
N GLY A 47 -5.95 -1.34 20.27
CA GLY A 47 -4.72 -0.69 20.71
C GLY A 47 -4.27 0.49 19.85
N TRP A 48 -4.85 0.71 18.66
CA TRP A 48 -4.53 1.87 17.82
C TRP A 48 -5.19 3.18 18.29
N LYS A 49 -6.32 3.10 19.00
CA LYS A 49 -6.98 4.28 19.58
C LYS A 49 -6.18 4.76 20.79
N ALA A 50 -5.57 5.93 20.69
CA ALA A 50 -4.89 6.54 21.82
C ALA A 50 -5.89 7.01 22.90
N ALA A 51 -5.53 6.81 24.17
CA ALA A 51 -6.21 7.49 25.26
C ALA A 51 -5.97 9.01 25.14
N ALA A 52 -7.05 9.80 25.16
CA ALA A 52 -6.96 11.26 25.08
C ALA A 52 -6.07 11.82 26.21
N ARG A 53 -4.95 12.45 25.84
CA ARG A 53 -4.01 13.01 26.83
C ARG A 53 -4.52 14.37 27.30
N ARG A 54 -4.79 14.48 28.60
CA ARG A 54 -5.34 15.68 29.26
C ARG A 54 -4.27 16.75 29.57
N MET A 55 -3.21 16.84 28.76
CA MET A 55 -2.10 17.79 28.96
C MET A 55 -2.18 18.93 27.92
N PRO A 56 -1.89 20.18 28.29
CA PRO A 56 -1.87 21.30 27.35
C PRO A 56 -0.88 21.03 26.21
N GLY A 57 -1.38 21.02 24.97
CA GLY A 57 -0.59 20.78 23.75
C GLY A 57 -0.50 19.33 23.25
N GLY A 58 -1.21 18.38 23.87
CA GLY A 58 -1.14 16.96 23.50
C GLY A 58 -2.37 16.44 22.75
N GLN A 59 -2.46 16.64 21.44
CA GLN A 59 -3.43 15.92 20.61
C GLN A 59 -2.86 14.54 20.24
N ALA A 60 -2.81 13.60 21.19
CA ALA A 60 -2.43 12.22 20.88
C ALA A 60 -3.58 11.56 20.11
N SER A 61 -3.53 11.61 18.78
CA SER A 61 -4.54 10.97 17.93
C SER A 61 -4.19 9.50 17.67
N TYR A 62 -2.93 9.10 17.90
CA TYR A 62 -2.39 7.77 17.60
C TYR A 62 -1.59 7.17 18.77
N SER A 63 -1.76 5.87 19.01
CA SER A 63 -0.96 5.13 20.00
C SER A 63 0.44 4.78 19.47
N ASP A 64 1.37 4.44 20.36
CA ASP A 64 2.70 3.93 19.96
C ASP A 64 2.60 2.67 19.08
N LEU A 65 1.57 1.86 19.28
CA LEU A 65 1.29 0.67 18.48
C LEU A 65 0.91 1.06 17.04
N ALA A 66 0.06 2.07 16.86
CA ALA A 66 -0.32 2.57 15.54
C ALA A 66 0.90 3.17 14.79
N ILE A 67 1.75 3.92 15.50
CA ILE A 67 2.97 4.51 14.94
C ILE A 67 3.97 3.43 14.53
N THR A 68 4.19 2.43 15.38
CA THR A 68 5.10 1.31 15.09
C THR A 68 4.61 0.51 13.89
N THR A 69 3.30 0.26 13.80
CA THR A 69 2.69 -0.43 12.66
C THR A 69 2.87 0.36 11.36
N ALA A 70 2.62 1.68 11.39
CA ALA A 70 2.85 2.54 10.23
C ALA A 70 4.33 2.54 9.78
N LEU A 71 5.27 2.55 10.73
CA LEU A 71 6.70 2.46 10.44
C LEU A 71 7.11 1.10 9.86
N MET A 72 6.51 0.00 10.33
CA MET A 72 6.72 -1.33 9.76
C MET A 72 6.21 -1.41 8.31
N LEU A 73 4.98 -0.94 8.05
CA LEU A 73 4.42 -0.90 6.69
C LEU A 73 5.31 -0.05 5.76
N ARG A 74 5.78 1.10 6.26
CA ARG A 74 6.73 1.94 5.53
C ARG A 74 8.02 1.19 5.17
N ALA A 75 8.58 0.43 6.12
CA ALA A 75 9.82 -0.31 5.90
C ALA A 75 9.63 -1.46 4.90
N VAL A 76 8.55 -2.24 5.05
CA VAL A 76 8.21 -3.39 4.18
C VAL A 76 7.94 -2.94 2.75
N PHE A 77 7.12 -1.90 2.57
CA PHE A 77 6.75 -1.39 1.24
C PHE A 77 7.70 -0.30 0.72
N ARG A 78 8.74 0.04 1.49
CA ARG A 78 9.73 1.09 1.18
C ARG A 78 9.10 2.43 0.77
N LEU A 79 8.03 2.82 1.47
CA LEU A 79 7.23 4.01 1.14
C LEU A 79 7.85 5.32 1.66
N ALA A 80 7.53 6.41 0.98
CA ALA A 80 7.73 7.75 1.55
C ALA A 80 6.77 7.96 2.73
N LEU A 81 7.11 8.87 3.64
CA LEU A 81 6.28 9.14 4.84
C LEU A 81 4.85 9.56 4.47
N ARG A 82 4.72 10.48 3.51
CA ARG A 82 3.43 10.94 2.96
C ARG A 82 2.60 9.80 2.34
N GLN A 83 3.26 8.84 1.69
CA GLN A 83 2.57 7.67 1.12
C GLN A 83 2.13 6.69 2.20
N THR A 84 2.91 6.57 3.27
CA THR A 84 2.56 5.74 4.43
C THR A 84 1.35 6.32 5.16
N GLU A 85 1.28 7.65 5.30
CA GLU A 85 0.11 8.35 5.85
C GLU A 85 -1.16 8.05 5.02
N GLY A 86 -1.07 8.17 3.70
CA GLY A 86 -2.19 7.85 2.80
C GLY A 86 -2.61 6.38 2.85
N LEU A 87 -1.64 5.46 2.93
CA LEU A 87 -1.90 4.03 3.07
C LEU A 87 -2.62 3.74 4.40
N MET A 88 -2.11 4.26 5.51
CA MET A 88 -2.72 4.09 6.83
C MET A 88 -4.14 4.66 6.86
N GLY A 89 -4.36 5.85 6.28
CA GLY A 89 -5.69 6.44 6.15
C GLY A 89 -6.65 5.56 5.33
N SER A 90 -6.15 4.94 4.26
CA SER A 90 -6.93 4.02 3.41
C SER A 90 -7.26 2.71 4.13
N VAL A 91 -6.30 2.14 4.86
CA VAL A 91 -6.49 0.92 5.68
C VAL A 91 -7.51 1.16 6.77
N LEU A 92 -7.40 2.29 7.49
CA LEU A 92 -8.34 2.66 8.54
C LEU A 92 -9.75 2.88 7.98
N HIS A 93 -9.88 3.52 6.81
CA HIS A 93 -11.15 3.67 6.12
C HIS A 93 -11.77 2.32 5.73
N LEU A 94 -10.97 1.39 5.20
CA LEU A 94 -11.40 0.03 4.85
C LEU A 94 -11.91 -0.74 6.08
N LEU A 95 -11.28 -0.53 7.23
CA LEU A 95 -11.63 -1.13 8.51
C LEU A 95 -12.80 -0.41 9.22
N GLY A 96 -13.39 0.63 8.62
CA GLY A 96 -14.46 1.41 9.22
C GLY A 96 -14.02 2.29 10.41
N LEU A 97 -12.71 2.46 10.61
CA LEU A 97 -12.13 3.23 11.70
C LEU A 97 -11.85 4.67 11.20
N ARG A 98 -12.59 5.66 11.72
CA ARG A 98 -12.34 7.07 11.40
C ARG A 98 -11.32 7.66 12.38
N LEU A 99 -10.02 7.60 12.06
CA LEU A 99 -9.02 8.46 12.70
C LEU A 99 -8.73 9.66 11.79
N VAL A 100 -8.72 10.86 12.38
CA VAL A 100 -8.36 12.11 11.71
C VAL A 100 -6.85 12.10 11.41
N PRO A 101 -6.37 12.55 10.24
CA PRO A 101 -4.94 12.54 9.96
C PRO A 101 -4.25 13.65 10.77
N ALA A 102 -3.25 13.30 11.57
CA ALA A 102 -2.34 14.25 12.18
C ALA A 102 -0.98 14.20 11.45
N PRO A 103 -0.69 15.14 10.53
CA PRO A 103 0.56 15.16 9.77
C PRO A 103 1.82 15.50 10.60
N GLU A 104 1.68 15.79 11.89
CA GLU A 104 2.77 16.32 12.72
C GLU A 104 3.34 15.28 13.71
N GLU A 105 2.54 14.33 14.20
CA GLU A 105 2.96 13.37 15.23
C GLU A 105 3.96 12.31 14.71
N ILE A 106 3.77 11.84 13.47
CA ILE A 106 4.64 10.80 12.87
C ILE A 106 6.04 11.36 12.58
N ILE A 107 6.16 12.65 12.25
CA ILE A 107 7.44 13.34 12.02
C ILE A 107 8.23 13.46 13.33
N ARG A 108 7.53 13.66 14.46
CA ARG A 108 8.15 13.95 15.77
C ARG A 108 8.72 12.71 16.47
N ARG A 109 8.19 11.52 16.21
CA ARG A 109 8.61 10.25 16.86
C ARG A 109 9.55 9.38 16.01
N LYS A 110 10.44 9.99 15.21
CA LYS A 110 11.43 9.29 14.35
C LYS A 110 12.42 8.34 15.08
N THR A 111 12.30 8.15 16.38
CA THR A 111 13.14 7.26 17.19
C THR A 111 12.27 6.24 17.93
N VAL A 112 11.85 5.19 17.23
CA VAL A 112 11.43 3.94 17.88
C VAL A 112 12.50 2.90 17.55
N ARG A 113 13.21 2.41 18.57
CA ARG A 113 14.14 1.29 18.43
C ARG A 113 13.32 0.04 18.16
N ILE A 114 13.29 -0.40 16.91
CA ILE A 114 12.74 -1.70 16.52
C ILE A 114 13.71 -2.74 17.09
N THR A 115 13.30 -3.43 18.15
CA THR A 115 14.08 -4.53 18.75
C THR A 115 13.43 -5.83 18.26
N PRO A 116 14.21 -6.82 17.78
CA PRO A 116 13.68 -8.09 17.27
C PRO A 116 13.02 -8.95 18.35
#